data_AF-A0A9Q0NC62-F1
#
_entry.id   AF-A0A9Q0NC62-F1
#
_cell.length_a   1.000
_cell.length_b   1.000
_cell.length_c   1.000
_cell.angle_alpha   90.00
_cell.angle_beta   90.00
_cell.angle_gamma   90.00
#
_symmetry.space_group_name_H-M   'P 1'
#
loop_
_entity.id
_entity.type
_entity.pdbx_description
1 polymer ?
#
loop_
_entity_poly.entity_id
_entity_poly.type
_entity_poly.pdbx_seq_one_letter_code
_entity_poly.pdbx_strand_id
1 'polypeptide(L)'
;MSLEEGKLSSDVVVKQEYSGSENTEKTPAAAQPQAQAKPAQEQTRTENLQRIQQRKLKIYKLPKTQKMAKLSMYSACQKCRCTGWKTQEENRHRDVESNYCPKFTEECRNPSCKHPLESHISHLTDITDEQLNELLGAIVDIENLFISMHREVDEETRKVYNYLFHLLRQCILSRQQAVIRGPLGDPPFEVPSISKAVSNFLFLKYNHLGQAEFQMMTEVAKTFLNCLNFWSFESPSVRCKELSHEDASTYKINYTRWLVFCHVPAFCNSLTHFETTQVFGRTLLKAVFKYVCYQLKLKMQADKDRMPVERRSMLVQLPKFLDALKLELLNEDSPIWDANFKPPVALLLQRKRERENNNTLHGHGANTSGKKSNNEPSSSKKYKKSDPDGEDVSDDVILKAIKRINESNYANKTELVAPEIAPRDEGKNRILLTIAFIN
;
A
#
# COMPACT_ATOMS: atom_id res chain seq x y z
N MET A 1 49.61 7.46 -30.89
CA MET A 1 50.69 6.45 -31.01
C MET A 1 51.45 6.43 -29.69
N SER A 2 51.89 5.27 -29.22
CA SER A 2 52.66 5.05 -27.97
C SER A 2 51.91 5.49 -26.69
N LEU A 3 51.48 4.65 -25.75
CA LEU A 3 52.05 3.42 -25.16
C LEU A 3 53.47 3.60 -24.60
N GLU A 4 53.57 3.53 -23.27
CA GLU A 4 54.64 2.80 -22.59
C GLU A 4 54.11 2.31 -21.22
N GLU A 5 54.42 1.06 -20.85
CA GLU A 5 54.06 0.46 -19.56
C GLU A 5 55.31 0.35 -18.67
N GLY A 6 55.16 0.50 -17.35
CA GLY A 6 56.24 0.29 -16.38
C GLY A 6 55.93 -0.86 -15.41
N LYS A 7 56.59 -2.01 -15.58
CA LYS A 7 56.51 -3.18 -14.68
C LYS A 7 57.90 -3.64 -14.23
N LEU A 8 58.10 -3.74 -12.93
CA LEU A 8 59.03 -4.65 -12.25
C LEU A 8 58.27 -5.20 -11.00
N SER A 9 58.30 -6.47 -10.58
CA SER A 9 59.35 -7.51 -10.55
C SER A 9 60.39 -7.26 -9.44
N SER A 10 60.79 -8.21 -8.58
CA SER A 10 60.46 -9.65 -8.49
C SER A 10 60.74 -10.23 -7.08
N ASP A 11 60.09 -11.35 -6.79
CA ASP A 11 60.52 -12.55 -6.03
C ASP A 11 61.35 -12.50 -4.73
N VAL A 12 60.91 -13.30 -3.75
CA VAL A 12 61.73 -14.36 -3.12
C VAL A 12 60.85 -15.63 -2.94
N VAL A 13 61.42 -16.82 -3.16
CA VAL A 13 60.75 -18.14 -3.09
C VAL A 13 61.41 -19.04 -2.03
N VAL A 14 60.62 -19.77 -1.23
CA VAL A 14 61.02 -21.01 -0.53
C VAL A 14 59.85 -22.02 -0.51
N LYS A 15 60.14 -23.33 -0.47
CA LYS A 15 59.19 -24.47 -0.49
C LYS A 15 59.10 -25.14 0.91
N GLN A 16 58.82 -26.43 1.22
CA GLN A 16 58.52 -27.76 0.61
C GLN A 16 57.95 -28.64 1.79
N GLU A 17 57.26 -29.80 1.73
CA GLU A 17 56.69 -30.67 0.66
C GLU A 17 55.68 -31.69 1.26
N TYR A 18 54.50 -31.91 0.62
CA TYR A 18 53.65 -33.14 0.73
C TYR A 18 53.05 -33.50 2.14
N SER A 19 52.15 -34.48 2.35
CA SER A 19 51.58 -35.58 1.52
C SER A 19 50.05 -35.78 1.73
N GLY A 20 49.44 -36.77 1.04
CA GLY A 20 47.99 -37.07 1.02
C GLY A 20 47.45 -37.95 2.18
N SER A 21 46.33 -38.68 2.05
CA SER A 21 45.59 -39.09 0.83
C SER A 21 44.11 -39.47 1.12
N GLU A 22 43.42 -39.92 0.05
CA GLU A 22 42.20 -40.76 0.02
C GLU A 22 40.78 -40.14 0.14
N ASN A 23 39.83 -40.89 -0.43
CA ASN A 23 38.47 -40.46 -0.80
C ASN A 23 37.40 -40.95 0.19
N THR A 24 36.23 -40.32 0.18
CA THR A 24 34.96 -41.06 0.29
C THR A 24 33.83 -40.29 -0.36
N GLU A 25 33.10 -40.92 -1.28
CA GLU A 25 31.93 -40.32 -1.93
C GLU A 25 30.75 -40.21 -0.96
N LYS A 26 30.05 -39.06 -0.97
CA LYS A 26 28.67 -38.96 -0.45
C LYS A 26 27.81 -38.09 -1.34
N THR A 27 26.67 -38.64 -1.75
CA THR A 27 25.68 -38.04 -2.64
C THR A 27 25.02 -36.79 -2.01
N PRO A 28 24.86 -35.67 -2.75
CA PRO A 28 24.10 -34.53 -2.25
C PRO A 28 22.60 -34.82 -2.31
N ALA A 29 21.98 -35.07 -1.15
CA ALA A 29 20.53 -35.14 -1.03
C ALA A 29 19.89 -33.76 -1.28
N ALA A 30 18.73 -33.73 -1.95
CA ALA A 30 18.10 -32.49 -2.40
C ALA A 30 17.61 -31.62 -1.22
N ALA A 31 18.26 -30.47 -1.01
CA ALA A 31 17.85 -29.48 -0.02
C ALA A 31 16.60 -28.71 -0.48
N GLN A 32 15.45 -28.99 0.14
CA GLN A 32 14.23 -28.19 -0.04
C GLN A 32 14.38 -26.84 0.69
N PRO A 33 14.08 -25.69 0.05
CA PRO A 33 14.13 -24.39 0.73
C PRO A 33 12.95 -24.24 1.71
N GLN A 34 13.24 -24.26 3.01
CA GLN A 34 12.25 -24.00 4.06
C GLN A 34 11.83 -22.52 4.09
N ALA A 35 10.77 -22.19 3.36
CA ALA A 35 10.14 -20.87 3.39
C ALA A 35 9.36 -20.65 4.71
N GLN A 36 10.05 -20.23 5.78
CA GLN A 36 9.41 -19.79 7.01
C GLN A 36 8.60 -18.50 6.78
N ALA A 37 7.27 -18.63 6.68
CA ALA A 37 6.37 -17.48 6.53
C ALA A 37 6.35 -16.60 7.78
N LYS A 38 6.36 -15.27 7.60
CA LYS A 38 6.51 -14.27 8.67
C LYS A 38 5.20 -13.50 8.95
N PRO A 39 4.29 -13.99 9.82
CA PRO A 39 3.13 -13.19 10.25
C PRO A 39 3.56 -11.88 10.95
N ALA A 40 4.75 -11.83 11.54
CA ALA A 40 5.34 -10.64 12.15
C ALA A 40 5.55 -9.46 11.18
N GLN A 41 5.62 -9.70 9.86
CA GLN A 41 5.97 -8.65 8.88
C GLN A 41 4.85 -7.61 8.65
N GLU A 42 3.58 -7.97 8.91
CA GLU A 42 2.43 -7.06 8.76
C GLU A 42 2.17 -6.26 10.03
N GLN A 43 2.36 -6.86 11.21
CA GLN A 43 2.30 -6.19 12.50
C GLN A 43 3.41 -5.12 12.60
N THR A 44 4.66 -5.50 12.34
CA THR A 44 5.78 -4.56 12.30
C THR A 44 5.63 -3.47 11.23
N ARG A 45 5.01 -3.75 10.07
CA ARG A 45 4.64 -2.69 9.10
C ARG A 45 3.68 -1.68 9.71
N THR A 46 2.63 -2.15 10.39
CA THR A 46 1.61 -1.30 11.01
C THR A 46 2.21 -0.44 12.14
N GLU A 47 3.04 -1.03 12.99
CA GLU A 47 3.79 -0.33 14.04
C GLU A 47 4.74 0.73 13.48
N ASN A 48 5.44 0.43 12.37
CA ASN A 48 6.32 1.39 11.69
C ASN A 48 5.51 2.59 11.14
N LEU A 49 4.35 2.35 10.52
CA LEU A 49 3.45 3.41 10.04
C LEU A 49 2.99 4.34 11.19
N GLN A 50 2.52 3.74 12.29
CA GLN A 50 2.12 4.50 13.48
C GLN A 50 3.28 5.33 14.04
N ARG A 51 4.50 4.77 14.11
CA ARG A 51 5.71 5.46 14.58
C ARG A 51 6.09 6.66 13.70
N ILE A 52 5.97 6.53 12.37
CA ILE A 52 6.19 7.64 11.41
C ILE A 52 5.17 8.75 11.65
N GLN A 53 3.88 8.41 11.75
CA GLN A 53 2.81 9.38 11.99
C GLN A 53 2.94 10.08 13.35
N GLN A 54 3.24 9.35 14.42
CA GLN A 54 3.52 9.90 15.76
C GLN A 54 4.72 10.84 15.73
N ARG A 55 5.80 10.51 15.01
CA ARG A 55 6.97 11.39 14.87
C ARG A 55 6.63 12.69 14.13
N LYS A 56 5.85 12.63 13.05
CA LYS A 56 5.34 13.84 12.36
C LYS A 56 4.52 14.71 13.32
N LEU A 57 3.55 14.13 14.04
CA LEU A 57 2.73 14.84 15.02
C LEU A 57 3.55 15.44 16.19
N LYS A 58 4.64 14.80 16.62
CA LYS A 58 5.60 15.37 17.59
C LYS A 58 6.31 16.60 16.99
N ILE A 59 6.82 16.49 15.77
CA ILE A 59 7.57 17.57 15.09
C ILE A 59 6.67 18.78 14.80
N TYR A 60 5.40 18.56 14.45
CA TYR A 60 4.44 19.64 14.22
C TYR A 60 4.11 20.44 15.50
N LYS A 61 4.41 19.89 16.69
CA LYS A 61 4.28 20.55 18.00
C LYS A 61 5.55 21.24 18.50
N LEU A 62 6.65 21.20 17.76
CA LEU A 62 7.89 21.90 18.14
C LEU A 62 7.77 23.42 18.00
N PRO A 63 8.47 24.22 18.83
CA PRO A 63 8.67 25.66 18.63
C PRO A 63 9.13 26.01 17.21
N LYS A 64 8.66 27.15 16.67
CA LYS A 64 8.96 27.59 15.30
C LYS A 64 10.48 27.71 15.03
N THR A 65 11.28 28.05 16.04
CA THR A 65 12.75 28.05 15.98
C THR A 65 13.33 26.66 15.69
N GLN A 66 12.87 25.61 16.38
CA GLN A 66 13.32 24.22 16.14
C GLN A 66 12.79 23.68 14.81
N LYS A 67 11.55 24.03 14.42
CA LYS A 67 11.02 23.73 13.08
C LYS A 67 11.90 24.29 11.97
N MET A 68 12.23 25.58 12.04
CA MET A 68 13.14 26.24 11.10
C MET A 68 14.54 25.65 11.13
N ALA A 69 15.08 25.34 12.30
CA ALA A 69 16.38 24.68 12.43
C ALA A 69 16.41 23.31 11.73
N LYS A 70 15.37 22.48 11.88
CA LYS A 70 15.28 21.19 11.17
C LYS A 70 15.19 21.38 9.65
N LEU A 71 14.44 22.37 9.17
CA LEU A 71 14.36 22.71 7.74
C LEU A 71 15.70 23.21 7.18
N SER A 72 16.46 24.00 7.95
CA SER A 72 17.77 24.52 7.53
C SER A 72 18.74 23.39 7.11
N MET A 73 18.65 22.22 7.74
CA MET A 73 19.51 21.07 7.48
C MET A 73 19.30 20.42 6.10
N TYR A 74 18.15 20.68 5.48
CA TYR A 74 17.72 20.20 4.16
C TYR A 74 17.65 21.31 3.11
N SER A 75 17.81 22.56 3.52
CA SER A 75 17.61 23.76 2.68
C SER A 75 18.91 24.30 2.10
N ALA A 76 18.87 24.85 0.88
CA ALA A 76 20.02 25.49 0.26
C ALA A 76 20.38 26.83 0.95
N CYS A 77 21.68 27.08 1.11
CA CYS A 77 22.19 28.38 1.52
C CYS A 77 21.98 29.40 0.41
N GLN A 78 21.35 30.53 0.71
CA GLN A 78 21.09 31.59 -0.27
C GLN A 78 22.34 32.43 -0.61
N LYS A 79 23.50 32.10 -0.02
CA LYS A 79 24.79 32.79 -0.21
C LYS A 79 25.90 31.92 -0.84
N CYS A 80 25.74 30.59 -0.91
CA CYS A 80 26.72 29.70 -1.56
C CYS A 80 26.12 28.33 -1.92
N ARG A 81 26.90 27.46 -2.59
CA ARG A 81 26.47 26.12 -3.07
C ARG A 81 26.21 25.07 -1.95
N CYS A 82 26.05 25.48 -0.69
CA CYS A 82 25.76 24.56 0.41
C CYS A 82 24.29 24.11 0.38
N THR A 83 24.03 22.80 0.43
CA THR A 83 22.70 22.21 0.24
C THR A 83 22.04 21.72 1.54
N GLY A 84 22.37 22.37 2.66
CA GLY A 84 21.85 22.07 3.98
C GLY A 84 22.79 22.50 5.10
N TRP A 85 22.29 23.28 6.05
CA TRP A 85 23.02 23.67 7.27
C TRP A 85 23.52 22.42 8.02
N LYS A 86 24.64 22.56 8.72
CA LYS A 86 25.29 21.49 9.49
C LYS A 86 25.68 22.00 10.87
N THR A 87 25.19 21.32 11.90
CA THR A 87 25.55 21.52 13.30
C THR A 87 27.06 21.46 13.52
N GLN A 88 27.57 22.37 14.36
CA GLN A 88 28.97 22.36 14.84
C GLN A 88 29.31 21.05 15.57
N GLU A 89 30.58 20.66 15.64
CA GLU A 89 30.95 19.30 16.07
C GLU A 89 30.63 19.05 17.55
N GLU A 90 30.76 20.08 18.39
CA GLU A 90 30.44 20.08 19.82
C GLU A 90 28.96 19.75 20.07
N ASN A 91 28.08 20.15 19.16
CA ASN A 91 26.63 19.93 19.23
C ASN A 91 26.15 18.77 18.34
N ARG A 92 27.03 18.07 17.60
CA ARG A 92 26.66 16.99 16.66
C ARG A 92 25.88 15.84 17.31
N HIS A 93 26.13 15.57 18.60
CA HIS A 93 25.45 14.53 19.36
C HIS A 93 24.04 14.93 19.84
N ARG A 94 23.62 16.18 19.59
CA ARG A 94 22.31 16.72 19.97
C ARG A 94 21.33 16.70 18.81
N ASP A 95 20.05 16.61 19.15
CA ASP A 95 18.94 16.49 18.22
C ASP A 95 17.96 17.67 18.35
N VAL A 96 17.61 18.26 17.21
CA VAL A 96 16.70 19.40 17.10
C VAL A 96 15.25 19.03 17.47
N GLU A 97 14.90 17.74 17.43
CA GLU A 97 13.58 17.22 17.86
C GLU A 97 13.50 16.94 19.37
N SER A 98 14.57 17.11 20.16
CA SER A 98 14.56 16.71 21.57
C SER A 98 15.38 17.56 22.54
N ASN A 99 16.60 17.98 22.22
CA ASN A 99 17.51 18.58 23.21
C ASN A 99 18.42 19.72 22.69
N TYR A 100 18.14 20.25 21.50
CA TYR A 100 18.88 21.38 20.92
C TYR A 100 17.97 22.33 20.14
N CYS A 101 18.26 23.62 20.25
CA CYS A 101 17.61 24.69 19.51
C CYS A 101 18.72 25.69 19.13
N PRO A 102 19.36 25.56 17.95
CA PRO A 102 20.40 26.48 17.52
C PRO A 102 19.86 27.90 17.39
N LYS A 103 20.68 28.88 17.75
CA LYS A 103 20.44 30.29 17.42
C LYS A 103 20.57 30.48 15.91
N PHE A 104 19.77 31.37 15.32
CA PHE A 104 19.82 31.62 13.87
C PHE A 104 21.17 32.19 13.39
N THR A 105 21.96 32.75 14.31
CA THR A 105 23.33 33.23 14.10
C THR A 105 24.39 32.12 14.11
N GLU A 106 24.05 30.86 14.43
CA GLU A 106 25.05 29.77 14.44
C GLU A 106 25.47 29.41 13.01
N GLU A 107 26.77 29.53 12.74
CA GLU A 107 27.39 29.21 11.46
C GLU A 107 27.16 27.75 11.05
N CYS A 108 27.07 27.49 9.74
CA CYS A 108 27.12 26.15 9.20
C CYS A 108 28.55 25.58 9.33
N ARG A 109 28.69 24.40 9.95
CA ARG A 109 29.99 23.72 10.13
C ARG A 109 30.77 23.51 8.82
N ASN A 110 30.06 23.33 7.70
CA ASN A 110 30.65 23.11 6.37
C ASN A 110 31.71 24.21 6.04
N PRO A 111 32.99 23.84 5.83
CA PRO A 111 34.05 24.79 5.50
C PRO A 111 33.79 25.62 4.24
N SER A 112 33.06 25.08 3.26
CA SER A 112 32.66 25.80 2.04
C SER A 112 31.39 26.66 2.20
N CYS A 113 30.87 26.77 3.43
CA CYS A 113 29.72 27.59 3.75
C CYS A 113 30.03 28.67 4.78
N LYS A 114 30.25 28.28 6.05
CA LYS A 114 30.34 29.16 7.24
C LYS A 114 29.20 30.17 7.45
N HIS A 115 28.30 30.38 6.49
CA HIS A 115 27.13 31.24 6.65
C HIS A 115 26.21 30.79 7.80
N PRO A 116 25.57 31.74 8.51
CA PRO A 116 24.67 31.45 9.61
C PRO A 116 23.40 30.68 9.16
N LEU A 117 22.74 30.04 10.13
CA LEU A 117 21.52 29.24 9.92
C LEU A 117 20.43 30.05 9.20
N GLU A 118 20.23 31.33 9.56
CA GLU A 118 19.33 32.26 8.87
C GLU A 118 19.50 32.26 7.33
N SER A 119 20.74 32.14 6.84
CA SER A 119 21.05 32.19 5.40
C SER A 119 20.67 30.90 4.67
N HIS A 120 20.21 29.88 5.40
CA HIS A 120 19.65 28.64 4.87
C HIS A 120 18.11 28.60 4.97
N ILE A 121 17.47 29.58 5.64
CA ILE A 121 16.01 29.66 5.84
C ILE A 121 15.39 31.00 5.41
N SER A 122 16.19 31.97 4.94
CA SER A 122 15.72 33.31 4.53
C SER A 122 14.75 33.34 3.35
N HIS A 123 14.56 32.22 2.65
CA HIS A 123 13.54 32.02 1.60
C HIS A 123 12.21 31.47 2.14
N LEU A 124 12.13 31.23 3.46
CA LEU A 124 10.98 30.68 4.20
C LEU A 124 10.34 31.71 5.16
N THR A 125 10.61 33.01 4.98
CA THR A 125 10.06 34.09 5.82
C THR A 125 8.53 34.08 5.89
N ASP A 126 7.88 33.85 4.74
CA ASP A 126 6.45 34.08 4.54
C ASP A 126 5.62 32.78 4.42
N ILE A 127 6.15 31.66 4.92
CA ILE A 127 5.42 30.38 4.91
C ILE A 127 4.41 30.30 6.06
N THR A 128 3.24 29.72 5.77
CA THR A 128 2.24 29.41 6.81
C THR A 128 2.70 28.25 7.69
N ASP A 129 2.09 28.08 8.88
CA ASP A 129 2.47 26.97 9.76
C ASP A 129 2.00 25.60 9.22
N GLU A 130 1.02 25.58 8.31
CA GLU A 130 0.61 24.40 7.54
C GLU A 130 1.71 24.01 6.54
N GLN A 131 2.16 24.94 5.69
CA GLN A 131 3.25 24.71 4.73
C GLN A 131 4.56 24.31 5.44
N LEU A 132 4.83 24.92 6.60
CA LEU A 132 5.93 24.56 7.49
C LEU A 132 5.80 23.09 7.96
N ASN A 133 4.60 22.65 8.34
CA ASN A 133 4.34 21.26 8.74
C ASN A 133 4.42 20.28 7.54
N GLU A 134 3.98 20.66 6.35
CA GLU A 134 4.11 19.84 5.12
C GLU A 134 5.58 19.56 4.79
N LEU A 135 6.43 20.59 4.76
CA LEU A 135 7.87 20.45 4.51
C LEU A 135 8.55 19.61 5.60
N LEU A 136 8.14 19.76 6.87
CA LEU A 136 8.62 18.90 7.96
C LEU A 136 8.17 17.44 7.82
N GLY A 137 6.94 17.22 7.34
CA GLY A 137 6.41 15.90 7.00
C GLY A 137 7.23 15.21 5.92
N ALA A 138 7.64 15.96 4.89
CA ALA A 138 8.55 15.50 3.84
C ALA A 138 9.96 15.18 4.36
N ILE A 139 10.49 15.95 5.32
CA ILE A 139 11.78 15.59 5.97
C ILE A 139 11.67 14.24 6.70
N VAL A 140 10.61 14.01 7.47
CA VAL A 140 10.43 12.72 8.18
C VAL A 140 10.31 11.55 7.20
N ASP A 141 9.63 11.76 6.07
CA ASP A 141 9.51 10.78 5.00
C ASP A 141 10.85 10.46 4.33
N ILE A 142 11.66 11.47 4.04
CA ILE A 142 13.02 11.30 3.48
C ILE A 142 13.92 10.55 4.46
N GLU A 143 13.89 10.88 5.75
CA GLU A 143 14.68 10.21 6.79
C GLU A 143 14.26 8.74 6.96
N ASN A 144 12.96 8.46 6.92
CA ASN A 144 12.46 7.09 6.97
C ASN A 144 12.81 6.29 5.70
N LEU A 145 12.66 6.90 4.51
CA LEU A 145 13.06 6.30 3.24
C LEU A 145 14.57 6.05 3.16
N PHE A 146 15.40 6.94 3.73
CA PHE A 146 16.85 6.75 3.85
C PHE A 146 17.19 5.53 4.74
N ILE A 147 16.49 5.34 5.86
CA ILE A 147 16.64 4.14 6.70
C ILE A 147 16.23 2.87 5.94
N SER A 148 15.11 2.89 5.19
CA SER A 148 14.70 1.78 4.33
C SER A 148 15.76 1.48 3.25
N MET A 149 16.30 2.50 2.60
CA MET A 149 17.35 2.38 1.57
C MET A 149 18.64 1.74 2.08
N HIS A 150 19.03 1.98 3.34
CA HIS A 150 20.21 1.35 3.96
C HIS A 150 19.95 -0.07 4.46
N ARG A 151 18.68 -0.45 4.67
CA ARG A 151 18.28 -1.82 5.02
C ARG A 151 17.96 -2.68 3.81
N GLU A 152 17.75 -2.05 2.65
CA GLU A 152 17.38 -2.74 1.42
C GLU A 152 18.56 -3.53 0.85
N VAL A 153 18.36 -4.83 0.63
CA VAL A 153 19.38 -5.75 0.13
C VAL A 153 19.35 -5.79 -1.40
N ASP A 154 18.17 -5.69 -2.01
CA ASP A 154 18.00 -5.74 -3.46
C ASP A 154 18.43 -4.42 -4.12
N GLU A 155 19.41 -4.48 -5.04
CA GLU A 155 19.97 -3.26 -5.64
C GLU A 155 18.99 -2.49 -6.53
N GLU A 156 18.06 -3.18 -7.20
CA GLU A 156 17.08 -2.53 -8.07
C GLU A 156 16.04 -1.78 -7.24
N THR A 157 15.60 -2.39 -6.13
CA THR A 157 14.76 -1.74 -5.12
C THR A 157 15.49 -0.56 -4.47
N ARG A 158 16.78 -0.71 -4.13
CA ARG A 158 17.62 0.36 -3.58
C ARG A 158 17.78 1.55 -4.55
N LYS A 159 17.92 1.30 -5.86
CA LYS A 159 17.95 2.34 -6.91
C LYS A 159 16.63 3.12 -6.96
N VAL A 160 15.48 2.45 -6.82
CA VAL A 160 14.16 3.12 -6.75
C VAL A 160 14.02 3.98 -5.49
N TYR A 161 14.44 3.48 -4.32
CA TYR A 161 14.44 4.28 -3.09
C TYR A 161 15.39 5.49 -3.19
N ASN A 162 16.55 5.34 -3.84
CA ASN A 162 17.48 6.45 -4.08
C ASN A 162 16.87 7.53 -4.99
N TYR A 163 16.21 7.13 -6.09
CA TYR A 163 15.47 8.05 -6.95
C TYR A 163 14.39 8.83 -6.17
N LEU A 164 13.58 8.15 -5.37
CA LEU A 164 12.52 8.80 -4.56
C LEU A 164 13.10 9.72 -3.47
N PHE A 165 14.22 9.33 -2.83
CA PHE A 165 14.95 10.17 -1.89
C PHE A 165 15.45 11.47 -2.54
N HIS A 166 16.01 11.39 -3.75
CA HIS A 166 16.45 12.56 -4.49
C HIS A 166 15.27 13.42 -4.97
N LEU A 167 14.18 12.82 -5.47
CA LEU A 167 12.97 13.52 -5.87
C LEU A 167 12.39 14.34 -4.70
N LEU A 168 12.11 13.69 -3.57
CA LEU A 168 11.56 14.36 -2.39
C LEU A 168 12.49 15.45 -1.86
N ARG A 169 13.81 15.24 -1.90
CA ARG A 169 14.78 16.27 -1.49
C ARG A 169 14.74 17.50 -2.41
N GLN A 170 14.56 17.32 -3.72
CA GLN A 170 14.35 18.45 -4.63
C GLN A 170 12.99 19.13 -4.38
N CYS A 171 11.94 18.37 -4.05
CA CYS A 171 10.61 18.91 -3.73
C CYS A 171 10.63 19.85 -2.51
N ILE A 172 11.40 19.50 -1.46
CA ILE A 172 11.61 20.39 -0.31
C ILE A 172 12.36 21.67 -0.72
N LEU A 173 13.40 21.54 -1.55
CA LEU A 173 14.21 22.68 -2.03
C LEU A 173 13.44 23.62 -2.98
N SER A 174 12.56 23.09 -3.82
CA SER A 174 11.77 23.87 -4.79
C SER A 174 10.40 24.29 -4.26
N ARG A 175 9.94 23.70 -3.14
CA ARG A 175 8.57 23.80 -2.61
C ARG A 175 7.50 23.36 -3.62
N GLN A 176 7.79 22.28 -4.35
CA GLN A 176 6.88 21.69 -5.34
C GLN A 176 6.39 20.31 -4.88
N GLN A 177 5.19 19.90 -5.32
CA GLN A 177 4.68 18.56 -5.08
C GLN A 177 5.52 17.50 -5.81
N ALA A 178 5.72 16.34 -5.19
CA ALA A 178 6.44 15.22 -5.80
C ALA A 178 5.65 14.58 -6.94
N VAL A 179 6.01 14.95 -8.18
CA VAL A 179 5.45 14.35 -9.41
C VAL A 179 6.49 13.43 -10.03
N ILE A 180 6.19 12.13 -10.11
CA ILE A 180 6.98 11.19 -10.88
C ILE A 180 6.73 11.43 -12.36
N ARG A 181 7.80 11.63 -13.14
CA ARG A 181 7.77 11.72 -14.61
C ARG A 181 8.76 10.72 -15.19
N GLY A 182 8.42 10.04 -16.29
CA GLY A 182 9.36 9.16 -16.98
C GLY A 182 8.69 8.00 -17.73
N PRO A 183 9.49 7.03 -18.24
CA PRO A 183 9.02 5.94 -19.10
C PRO A 183 8.16 4.87 -18.39
N LEU A 184 7.88 5.03 -17.10
CA LEU A 184 6.95 4.18 -16.36
C LEU A 184 5.49 4.44 -16.76
N GLY A 185 5.18 5.63 -17.28
CA GLY A 185 3.81 6.11 -17.49
C GLY A 185 3.10 6.47 -16.18
N ASP A 186 1.88 6.99 -16.30
CA ASP A 186 1.02 7.39 -15.20
C ASP A 186 -0.07 6.32 -14.92
N PRO A 187 -0.57 6.18 -13.67
CA PRO A 187 -1.66 5.27 -13.34
C PRO A 187 -3.03 5.78 -13.85
N PRO A 188 -4.00 4.88 -14.17
CA PRO A 188 -3.92 3.42 -14.10
C PRO A 188 -3.13 2.81 -15.27
N PHE A 189 -2.36 1.76 -14.98
CA PHE A 189 -1.46 1.12 -15.94
C PHE A 189 -2.15 0.08 -16.83
N GLU A 190 -3.27 -0.48 -16.36
CA GLU A 190 -4.08 -1.48 -17.07
C GLU A 190 -5.57 -1.28 -16.75
N VAL A 191 -6.43 -1.57 -17.73
CA VAL A 191 -7.90 -1.53 -17.61
C VAL A 191 -8.47 -2.82 -18.23
N PRO A 192 -9.40 -3.53 -17.56
CA PRO A 192 -9.92 -3.29 -16.22
C PRO A 192 -8.88 -3.55 -15.11
N SER A 193 -9.02 -2.82 -14.00
CA SER A 193 -8.21 -3.03 -12.80
C SER A 193 -8.51 -4.39 -12.14
N ILE A 194 -7.61 -4.87 -11.29
CA ILE A 194 -7.80 -6.11 -10.51
C ILE A 194 -9.11 -6.05 -9.70
N SER A 195 -9.42 -4.90 -9.09
CA SER A 195 -10.66 -4.70 -8.32
C SER A 195 -11.92 -4.82 -9.20
N LYS A 196 -11.89 -4.25 -10.42
CA LYS A 196 -12.97 -4.38 -11.40
C LYS A 196 -13.08 -5.81 -11.94
N ALA A 197 -11.97 -6.48 -12.25
CA ALA A 197 -11.98 -7.86 -12.75
C ALA A 197 -12.44 -8.86 -11.68
N VAL A 198 -12.03 -8.70 -10.42
CA VAL A 198 -12.54 -9.50 -9.29
C VAL A 198 -14.03 -9.23 -9.04
N SER A 199 -14.51 -7.99 -9.24
CA SER A 199 -15.94 -7.69 -9.20
C SER A 199 -16.71 -8.36 -10.34
N ASN A 200 -16.19 -8.32 -11.57
CA ASN A 200 -16.75 -9.03 -12.72
C ASN A 200 -16.81 -10.55 -12.46
N PHE A 201 -15.76 -11.12 -11.87
CA PHE A 201 -15.69 -12.52 -11.46
C PHE A 201 -16.76 -12.89 -10.42
N LEU A 202 -17.01 -12.06 -9.41
CA LEU A 202 -18.10 -12.31 -8.44
C LEU A 202 -19.46 -12.41 -9.15
N PHE A 203 -19.76 -11.51 -10.09
CA PHE A 203 -21.02 -11.56 -10.84
C PHE A 203 -21.08 -12.75 -11.81
N LEU A 204 -19.99 -13.07 -12.52
CA LEU A 204 -19.92 -14.20 -13.44
C LEU A 204 -20.08 -15.55 -12.72
N LYS A 205 -19.37 -15.73 -11.60
CA LYS A 205 -19.21 -17.04 -10.95
C LYS A 205 -20.22 -17.32 -9.84
N TYR A 206 -20.68 -16.29 -9.12
CA TYR A 206 -21.42 -16.46 -7.85
C TYR A 206 -22.78 -15.75 -7.78
N ASN A 207 -23.20 -14.97 -8.78
CA ASN A 207 -24.50 -14.27 -8.76
C ASN A 207 -25.73 -15.20 -8.67
N HIS A 208 -25.56 -16.50 -8.93
CA HIS A 208 -26.60 -17.52 -8.79
C HIS A 208 -26.76 -18.05 -7.34
N LEU A 209 -25.89 -17.65 -6.41
CA LEU A 209 -25.95 -18.09 -5.01
C LEU A 209 -26.96 -17.27 -4.20
N GLY A 210 -27.41 -17.82 -3.07
CA GLY A 210 -28.29 -17.12 -2.14
C GLY A 210 -27.65 -15.83 -1.60
N GLN A 211 -28.46 -14.83 -1.23
CA GLN A 211 -27.96 -13.49 -0.86
C GLN A 211 -26.88 -13.51 0.25
N ALA A 212 -27.00 -14.40 1.24
CA ALA A 212 -26.02 -14.57 2.31
C ALA A 212 -24.70 -15.20 1.82
N GLU A 213 -24.77 -16.17 0.91
CA GLU A 213 -23.60 -16.81 0.31
C GLU A 213 -22.88 -15.87 -0.65
N PHE A 214 -23.62 -15.13 -1.48
CA PHE A 214 -23.05 -14.08 -2.33
C PHE A 214 -22.34 -12.99 -1.50
N GLN A 215 -22.89 -12.62 -0.34
CA GLN A 215 -22.21 -11.72 0.59
C GLN A 215 -20.93 -12.36 1.16
N MET A 216 -20.96 -13.64 1.54
CA MET A 216 -19.77 -14.37 2.00
C MET A 216 -18.66 -14.37 0.95
N MET A 217 -18.97 -14.68 -0.32
CA MET A 217 -18.01 -14.60 -1.42
C MET A 217 -17.50 -13.17 -1.65
N THR A 218 -18.34 -12.16 -1.42
CA THR A 218 -17.94 -10.75 -1.50
C THR A 218 -16.95 -10.37 -0.40
N GLU A 219 -17.11 -10.83 0.84
CA GLU A 219 -16.13 -10.60 1.91
C GLU A 219 -14.80 -11.36 1.69
N VAL A 220 -14.85 -12.56 1.11
CA VAL A 220 -13.65 -13.30 0.67
C VAL A 220 -12.90 -12.52 -0.42
N ALA A 221 -13.61 -11.98 -1.41
CA ALA A 221 -13.02 -11.15 -2.47
C ALA A 221 -12.41 -9.84 -1.92
N LYS A 222 -13.12 -9.14 -1.03
CA LYS A 222 -12.58 -7.96 -0.31
C LYS A 222 -11.31 -8.29 0.45
N THR A 223 -11.25 -9.44 1.13
CA THR A 223 -10.06 -9.89 1.87
C THR A 223 -8.87 -10.12 0.95
N PHE A 224 -9.09 -10.77 -0.20
CA PHE A 224 -8.08 -10.96 -1.23
C PHE A 224 -7.56 -9.63 -1.80
N LEU A 225 -8.45 -8.71 -2.16
CA LEU A 225 -8.10 -7.38 -2.68
C LEU A 225 -7.35 -6.53 -1.65
N ASN A 226 -7.81 -6.54 -0.39
CA ASN A 226 -7.17 -5.83 0.71
C ASN A 226 -5.72 -6.32 0.91
N CYS A 227 -5.49 -7.63 0.93
CA CYS A 227 -4.13 -8.14 1.11
C CYS A 227 -3.21 -7.88 -0.12
N LEU A 228 -3.75 -7.79 -1.34
CA LEU A 228 -3.02 -7.30 -2.51
C LEU A 228 -2.59 -5.82 -2.42
N ASN A 229 -3.35 -4.99 -1.70
CA ASN A 229 -2.96 -3.59 -1.43
C ASN A 229 -1.85 -3.49 -0.36
N PHE A 230 -1.72 -4.47 0.55
CA PHE A 230 -0.79 -4.39 1.70
C PHE A 230 0.44 -5.33 1.67
N TRP A 231 0.46 -6.38 0.85
CA TRP A 231 1.65 -7.24 0.74
C TRP A 231 2.87 -6.51 0.18
N SER A 232 4.05 -7.05 0.49
CA SER A 232 5.28 -6.76 -0.24
C SER A 232 5.45 -7.84 -1.31
N PHE A 233 5.62 -7.46 -2.57
CA PHE A 233 5.92 -8.43 -3.63
C PHE A 233 7.40 -8.81 -3.63
N GLU A 234 7.73 -9.97 -4.19
CA GLU A 234 9.11 -10.45 -4.31
C GLU A 234 9.91 -9.55 -5.24
N SER A 235 11.15 -9.20 -4.88
CA SER A 235 11.97 -8.32 -5.72
C SER A 235 12.35 -8.99 -7.06
N PRO A 236 12.70 -8.23 -8.11
CA PRO A 236 13.01 -8.79 -9.43
C PRO A 236 14.14 -9.83 -9.40
N SER A 237 15.15 -9.65 -8.54
CA SER A 237 16.25 -10.60 -8.39
C SER A 237 15.83 -11.96 -7.79
N VAL A 238 14.64 -12.03 -7.19
CA VAL A 238 13.99 -13.27 -6.73
C VAL A 238 12.94 -13.72 -7.74
N ARG A 239 11.91 -12.91 -8.02
CA ARG A 239 10.74 -13.29 -8.83
C ARG A 239 11.11 -13.73 -10.24
N CYS A 240 12.02 -13.03 -10.91
CA CYS A 240 12.33 -13.28 -12.31
C CYS A 240 13.03 -14.62 -12.57
N LYS A 241 13.45 -15.34 -11.52
CA LYS A 241 13.96 -16.73 -11.63
C LYS A 241 12.85 -17.76 -11.88
N GLU A 242 11.58 -17.42 -11.64
CA GLU A 242 10.42 -18.28 -11.93
C GLU A 242 9.69 -17.90 -13.24
N LEU A 243 10.19 -16.93 -14.00
CA LEU A 243 9.46 -16.29 -15.11
C LEU A 243 10.18 -16.49 -16.45
N SER A 244 9.45 -16.34 -17.56
CA SER A 244 10.07 -16.20 -18.89
C SER A 244 10.85 -14.87 -18.98
N HIS A 245 11.69 -14.71 -20.00
CA HIS A 245 12.44 -13.47 -20.20
C HIS A 245 11.53 -12.23 -20.39
N GLU A 246 10.41 -12.38 -21.10
CA GLU A 246 9.46 -11.28 -21.33
C GLU A 246 8.57 -11.02 -20.10
N ASP A 247 8.14 -12.07 -19.41
CA ASP A 247 7.45 -11.92 -18.12
C ASP A 247 8.35 -11.25 -17.07
N ALA A 248 9.65 -11.57 -17.07
CA ALA A 248 10.64 -10.99 -16.16
C ALA A 248 10.88 -9.49 -16.43
N SER A 249 10.96 -9.08 -17.70
CA SER A 249 11.09 -7.66 -18.06
C SER A 249 9.83 -6.87 -17.71
N THR A 250 8.66 -7.44 -18.01
CA THR A 250 7.34 -6.88 -17.68
C THR A 250 7.12 -6.78 -16.17
N TYR A 251 7.50 -7.82 -15.42
CA TYR A 251 7.45 -7.81 -13.95
C TYR A 251 8.36 -6.73 -13.37
N LYS A 252 9.58 -6.55 -13.90
CA LYS A 252 10.49 -5.49 -13.43
C LYS A 252 9.85 -4.10 -13.56
N ILE A 253 9.23 -3.79 -14.71
CA ILE A 253 8.52 -2.51 -14.93
C ILE A 253 7.36 -2.35 -13.95
N ASN A 254 6.50 -3.37 -13.82
CA ASN A 254 5.34 -3.30 -12.94
C ASN A 254 5.72 -3.29 -11.45
N TYR A 255 6.82 -3.92 -11.05
CA TYR A 255 7.39 -3.83 -9.71
C TYR A 255 7.93 -2.43 -9.40
N THR A 256 8.64 -1.80 -10.35
CA THR A 256 9.07 -0.39 -10.19
C THR A 256 7.88 0.56 -10.09
N ARG A 257 6.85 0.41 -10.93
CA ARG A 257 5.58 1.14 -10.80
C ARG A 257 4.94 0.94 -9.42
N TRP A 258 4.84 -0.31 -8.96
CA TRP A 258 4.23 -0.65 -7.68
C TRP A 258 5.01 -0.05 -6.50
N LEU A 259 6.35 -0.09 -6.52
CA LEU A 259 7.17 0.58 -5.51
C LEU A 259 6.85 2.08 -5.43
N VAL A 260 6.85 2.74 -6.58
CA VAL A 260 6.78 4.21 -6.71
C VAL A 260 5.38 4.76 -6.41
N PHE A 261 4.32 4.10 -6.87
CA PHE A 261 2.95 4.61 -6.79
C PHE A 261 2.10 3.96 -5.68
N CYS A 262 2.49 2.79 -5.15
CA CYS A 262 1.72 2.05 -4.14
C CYS A 262 2.54 1.81 -2.85
N HIS A 263 3.65 1.08 -2.94
CA HIS A 263 4.35 0.56 -1.76
C HIS A 263 5.00 1.63 -0.89
N VAL A 264 5.80 2.51 -1.50
CA VAL A 264 6.50 3.59 -0.76
C VAL A 264 5.52 4.67 -0.31
N PRO A 265 4.61 5.20 -1.15
CA PRO A 265 3.61 6.19 -0.70
C PRO A 265 2.78 5.74 0.50
N ALA A 266 2.49 4.44 0.64
CA ALA A 266 1.78 3.90 1.80
C ALA A 266 2.51 4.10 3.14
N PHE A 267 3.81 4.40 3.15
CA PHE A 267 4.58 4.82 4.34
C PHE A 267 5.26 6.19 4.18
N CYS A 268 4.97 6.91 3.09
CA CYS A 268 5.66 8.11 2.64
C CYS A 268 4.63 9.07 2.03
N ASN A 269 3.75 9.63 2.87
CA ASN A 269 2.55 10.36 2.39
C ASN A 269 2.83 11.73 1.74
N SER A 270 4.10 12.12 1.62
CA SER A 270 4.57 13.19 0.72
C SER A 270 4.57 12.78 -0.77
N LEU A 271 4.34 11.49 -1.07
CA LEU A 271 4.10 10.96 -2.41
C LEU A 271 2.60 10.61 -2.56
N THR A 272 2.06 10.78 -3.77
CA THR A 272 0.68 10.38 -4.08
C THR A 272 0.52 8.86 -4.02
N HIS A 273 -0.34 8.38 -3.12
CA HIS A 273 -0.61 6.95 -2.92
C HIS A 273 -1.79 6.45 -3.74
N PHE A 274 -1.58 5.35 -4.46
CA PHE A 274 -2.60 4.59 -5.18
C PHE A 274 -2.71 3.17 -4.63
N GLU A 275 -3.93 2.62 -4.63
CA GLU A 275 -4.14 1.21 -4.30
C GLU A 275 -3.70 0.28 -5.44
N THR A 276 -2.87 -0.72 -5.14
CA THR A 276 -2.39 -1.73 -6.12
C THR A 276 -3.52 -2.30 -6.96
N THR A 277 -4.64 -2.66 -6.34
CA THR A 277 -5.78 -3.30 -7.01
C THR A 277 -6.61 -2.38 -7.90
N GLN A 278 -6.39 -1.06 -7.84
CA GLN A 278 -7.10 -0.07 -8.65
C GLN A 278 -6.29 0.41 -9.86
N VAL A 279 -4.95 0.42 -9.77
CA VAL A 279 -4.08 0.92 -10.84
C VAL A 279 -3.37 -0.17 -11.66
N PHE A 280 -3.39 -1.43 -11.20
CA PHE A 280 -2.94 -2.58 -11.97
C PHE A 280 -4.10 -3.50 -12.36
N GLY A 281 -3.86 -4.31 -13.40
CA GLY A 281 -4.81 -5.25 -13.99
C GLY A 281 -4.25 -6.68 -14.04
N ARG A 282 -4.53 -7.35 -15.16
CA ARG A 282 -4.28 -8.78 -15.37
C ARG A 282 -2.80 -9.16 -15.31
N THR A 283 -1.89 -8.34 -15.82
CA THR A 283 -0.49 -8.73 -16.04
C THR A 283 0.28 -8.82 -14.72
N LEU A 284 0.19 -7.78 -13.88
CA LEU A 284 0.74 -7.86 -12.53
C LEU A 284 0.09 -8.99 -11.74
N LEU A 285 -1.23 -9.18 -11.86
CA LEU A 285 -1.92 -10.24 -11.13
C LEU A 285 -1.39 -11.62 -11.53
N LYS A 286 -1.29 -11.95 -12.83
CA LYS A 286 -0.68 -13.19 -13.34
C LYS A 286 0.69 -13.43 -12.69
N ALA A 287 1.55 -12.41 -12.65
CA ALA A 287 2.92 -12.53 -12.14
C ALA A 287 3.02 -12.78 -10.62
N VAL A 288 2.10 -12.24 -9.79
CA VAL A 288 2.13 -12.38 -8.32
C VAL A 288 1.17 -13.41 -7.73
N PHE A 289 0.17 -13.88 -8.48
CA PHE A 289 -0.96 -14.66 -7.96
C PHE A 289 -0.54 -15.90 -7.17
N LYS A 290 0.41 -16.68 -7.69
CA LYS A 290 0.96 -17.88 -7.02
C LYS A 290 1.48 -17.57 -5.61
N TYR A 291 2.29 -16.53 -5.48
CA TYR A 291 2.87 -16.08 -4.21
C TYR A 291 1.77 -15.56 -3.27
N VAL A 292 0.92 -14.65 -3.77
CA VAL A 292 -0.19 -14.03 -3.02
C VAL A 292 -1.15 -15.08 -2.46
N CYS A 293 -1.55 -16.06 -3.26
CA CYS A 293 -2.43 -17.14 -2.82
C CYS A 293 -1.79 -18.04 -1.75
N TYR A 294 -0.48 -18.31 -1.85
CA TYR A 294 0.25 -19.07 -0.84
C TYR A 294 0.31 -18.31 0.49
N GLN A 295 0.72 -17.03 0.47
CA GLN A 295 0.74 -16.19 1.67
C GLN A 295 -0.66 -16.02 2.29
N LEU A 296 -1.72 -15.89 1.48
CA LEU A 296 -3.10 -15.75 1.97
C LEU A 296 -3.61 -17.04 2.63
N LYS A 297 -3.39 -18.20 1.99
CA LYS A 297 -3.76 -19.51 2.55
C LYS A 297 -2.98 -19.76 3.86
N LEU A 298 -1.70 -19.41 3.96
CA LEU A 298 -0.92 -19.52 5.20
C LEU A 298 -1.37 -18.55 6.30
N LYS A 299 -1.58 -17.26 5.98
CA LYS A 299 -2.02 -16.28 6.98
C LYS A 299 -3.36 -16.66 7.59
N MET A 300 -4.34 -17.05 6.78
CA MET A 300 -5.64 -17.46 7.29
C MET A 300 -5.59 -18.76 8.10
N GLN A 301 -4.66 -19.69 7.81
CA GLN A 301 -4.39 -20.84 8.69
C GLN A 301 -3.83 -20.41 10.05
N ALA A 302 -2.88 -19.46 10.08
CA ALA A 302 -2.26 -18.97 11.31
C ALA A 302 -3.20 -18.11 12.19
N ASP A 303 -4.04 -17.28 11.58
CA ASP A 303 -5.01 -16.44 12.28
C ASP A 303 -6.32 -17.16 12.66
N LYS A 304 -6.54 -18.39 12.17
CA LYS A 304 -7.76 -19.22 12.31
C LYS A 304 -8.41 -19.12 13.69
N ASP A 305 -7.67 -19.41 14.75
CA ASP A 305 -8.25 -19.54 16.10
C ASP A 305 -8.53 -18.16 16.74
N ARG A 306 -7.96 -17.08 16.17
CA ARG A 306 -8.28 -15.68 16.48
C ARG A 306 -9.45 -15.11 15.66
N MET A 307 -9.94 -15.85 14.65
CA MET A 307 -11.06 -15.38 13.83
C MET A 307 -12.39 -15.45 14.61
N PRO A 308 -13.21 -14.37 14.58
CA PRO A 308 -14.60 -14.39 15.02
C PRO A 308 -15.38 -15.51 14.33
N VAL A 309 -16.35 -16.10 15.04
CA VAL A 309 -17.06 -17.33 14.61
C VAL A 309 -17.72 -17.15 13.24
N GLU A 310 -18.26 -15.95 13.02
CA GLU A 310 -19.00 -15.50 11.85
C GLU A 310 -18.11 -15.48 10.58
N ARG A 311 -16.80 -15.32 10.76
CA ARG A 311 -15.79 -15.29 9.68
C ARG A 311 -15.11 -16.63 9.44
N ARG A 312 -15.29 -17.64 10.29
CA ARG A 312 -14.59 -18.95 10.15
C ARG A 312 -15.00 -19.69 8.87
N SER A 313 -16.21 -19.46 8.37
CA SER A 313 -16.68 -19.89 7.05
C SER A 313 -15.78 -19.45 5.89
N MET A 314 -15.11 -18.29 6.00
CA MET A 314 -14.19 -17.79 4.98
C MET A 314 -12.97 -18.70 4.78
N LEU A 315 -12.55 -19.46 5.80
CA LEU A 315 -11.46 -20.45 5.71
C LEU A 315 -11.78 -21.58 4.72
N VAL A 316 -13.06 -21.93 4.59
CA VAL A 316 -13.55 -22.99 3.69
C VAL A 316 -13.81 -22.45 2.29
N GLN A 317 -14.24 -21.19 2.18
CA GLN A 317 -14.56 -20.58 0.89
C GLN A 317 -13.34 -19.96 0.18
N LEU A 318 -12.35 -19.45 0.91
CA LEU A 318 -11.16 -18.84 0.31
C LEU A 318 -10.41 -19.79 -0.65
N PRO A 319 -10.10 -21.06 -0.31
CA PRO A 319 -9.39 -21.93 -1.25
C PRO A 319 -10.16 -22.09 -2.56
N LYS A 320 -11.47 -22.34 -2.48
CA LYS A 320 -12.36 -22.47 -3.64
C LYS A 320 -12.42 -21.19 -4.48
N PHE A 321 -12.48 -20.02 -3.83
CA PHE A 321 -12.45 -18.71 -4.49
C PHE A 321 -11.15 -18.49 -5.25
N LEU A 322 -10.00 -18.71 -4.60
CA LEU A 322 -8.68 -18.51 -5.22
C LEU A 322 -8.45 -19.49 -6.37
N ASP A 323 -8.82 -20.75 -6.18
CA ASP A 323 -8.59 -21.80 -7.19
C ASP A 323 -9.53 -21.63 -8.39
N ALA A 324 -10.75 -21.09 -8.20
CA ALA A 324 -11.64 -20.68 -9.29
C ALA A 324 -11.18 -19.38 -9.99
N LEU A 325 -10.73 -18.37 -9.24
CA LEU A 325 -10.18 -17.13 -9.80
C LEU A 325 -8.90 -17.38 -10.62
N LYS A 326 -8.11 -18.38 -10.22
CA LYS A 326 -6.94 -18.84 -10.99
C LYS A 326 -7.30 -19.26 -12.42
N LEU A 327 -8.43 -19.95 -12.61
CA LEU A 327 -8.88 -20.39 -13.92
C LEU A 327 -9.23 -19.21 -14.82
N GLU A 328 -9.98 -18.23 -14.30
CA GLU A 328 -10.34 -17.01 -15.03
C GLU A 328 -9.15 -16.05 -15.25
N LEU A 329 -8.11 -16.14 -14.42
CA LEU A 329 -6.85 -15.41 -14.61
C LEU A 329 -6.00 -16.00 -15.74
N LEU A 330 -5.95 -17.33 -15.85
CA LEU A 330 -5.17 -18.07 -16.85
C LEU A 330 -5.90 -18.23 -18.20
N ASN A 331 -7.22 -18.30 -18.21
CA ASN A 331 -8.01 -18.31 -19.44
C ASN A 331 -7.89 -16.96 -20.17
N GLU A 332 -7.31 -16.95 -21.37
CA GLU A 332 -7.10 -15.74 -22.15
C GLU A 332 -8.42 -15.11 -22.63
N ASP A 333 -9.44 -15.92 -22.90
CA ASP A 333 -10.77 -15.50 -23.34
C ASP A 333 -11.74 -15.21 -22.16
N SER A 334 -11.25 -15.11 -20.91
CA SER A 334 -12.15 -14.90 -19.77
C SER A 334 -12.76 -13.49 -19.77
N PRO A 335 -14.11 -13.37 -19.82
CA PRO A 335 -14.79 -12.09 -19.97
C PRO A 335 -14.68 -11.19 -18.73
N ILE A 336 -14.13 -11.68 -17.61
CA ILE A 336 -13.89 -10.83 -16.43
C ILE A 336 -12.90 -9.69 -16.73
N TRP A 337 -12.08 -9.86 -17.77
CA TRP A 337 -11.07 -8.90 -18.24
C TRP A 337 -11.58 -7.98 -19.36
N ASP A 338 -12.83 -8.10 -19.79
CA ASP A 338 -13.45 -7.11 -20.69
C ASP A 338 -13.79 -5.83 -19.91
N ALA A 339 -13.33 -4.68 -20.42
CA ALA A 339 -13.70 -3.37 -19.91
C ALA A 339 -15.22 -3.11 -20.04
N ASN A 340 -15.86 -3.69 -21.06
CA ASN A 340 -17.28 -3.59 -21.35
C ASN A 340 -18.14 -4.68 -20.69
N PHE A 341 -17.57 -5.50 -19.78
CA PHE A 341 -18.26 -6.62 -19.14
C PHE A 341 -19.63 -6.23 -18.58
N LYS A 342 -20.67 -6.89 -19.11
CA LYS A 342 -22.06 -6.82 -18.63
C LYS A 342 -22.40 -8.17 -17.97
N PRO A 343 -22.97 -8.20 -16.74
CA PRO A 343 -23.50 -9.42 -16.16
C PRO A 343 -24.56 -10.05 -17.09
N PRO A 344 -24.60 -11.39 -17.25
CA PRO A 344 -25.59 -12.05 -18.10
C PRO A 344 -27.03 -11.67 -17.69
N VAL A 345 -27.77 -11.04 -18.62
CA VAL A 345 -29.10 -10.45 -18.34
C VAL A 345 -30.09 -11.46 -17.76
N ALA A 346 -30.00 -12.73 -18.20
CA ALA A 346 -30.80 -13.83 -17.65
C ALA A 346 -30.65 -13.99 -16.12
N LEU A 347 -29.44 -13.81 -15.57
CA LEU A 347 -29.17 -13.93 -14.14
C LEU A 347 -29.69 -12.72 -13.34
N LEU A 348 -29.82 -11.55 -13.97
CA LEU A 348 -30.45 -10.37 -13.36
C LEU A 348 -31.98 -10.51 -13.33
N LEU A 349 -32.57 -11.01 -14.42
CA LEU A 349 -34.01 -11.29 -14.51
C LEU A 349 -34.45 -12.40 -13.57
N GLN A 350 -33.64 -13.46 -13.42
CA GLN A 350 -33.87 -14.50 -12.42
C GLN A 350 -33.85 -13.92 -11.00
N ARG A 351 -32.85 -13.11 -10.65
CA ARG A 351 -32.73 -12.47 -9.32
C ARG A 351 -33.85 -11.46 -9.03
N LYS A 352 -34.46 -10.85 -10.06
CA LYS A 352 -35.70 -10.05 -9.92
C LYS A 352 -36.88 -10.95 -9.53
N ARG A 353 -37.13 -12.03 -10.29
CA ARG A 353 -38.19 -13.01 -10.00
C ARG A 353 -38.05 -13.67 -8.63
N GLU A 354 -36.83 -14.00 -8.22
CA GLU A 354 -36.56 -14.60 -6.90
C GLU A 354 -36.82 -13.62 -5.73
N ARG A 355 -36.61 -12.32 -5.92
CA ARG A 355 -36.99 -11.29 -4.94
C ARG A 355 -38.51 -11.13 -4.86
N GLU A 356 -39.18 -11.10 -6.01
CA GLU A 356 -40.65 -11.04 -6.10
C GLU A 356 -41.29 -12.25 -5.41
N ASN A 357 -40.76 -13.46 -5.65
CA ASN A 357 -41.27 -14.70 -5.06
C ASN A 357 -41.02 -14.78 -3.53
N ASN A 358 -39.83 -14.38 -3.05
CA ASN A 358 -39.52 -14.38 -1.62
C ASN A 358 -40.33 -13.33 -0.82
N ASN A 359 -40.65 -12.17 -1.41
CA ASN A 359 -41.56 -11.20 -0.81
C ASN A 359 -43.00 -11.74 -0.76
N THR A 360 -43.44 -12.48 -1.78
CA THR A 360 -44.78 -13.08 -1.84
C THR A 360 -44.97 -14.13 -0.73
N LEU A 361 -43.94 -14.92 -0.43
CA LEU A 361 -43.95 -15.96 0.62
C LEU A 361 -44.08 -15.42 2.06
N HIS A 362 -43.74 -14.16 2.33
CA HIS A 362 -43.89 -13.55 3.65
C HIS A 362 -45.24 -12.82 3.84
N GLY A 363 -46.11 -12.82 2.82
CA GLY A 363 -47.31 -11.98 2.78
C GLY A 363 -48.61 -12.59 3.32
N HIS A 364 -48.64 -13.87 3.73
CA HIS A 364 -49.87 -14.57 4.15
C HIS A 364 -49.68 -15.30 5.48
N GLY A 365 -50.00 -14.63 6.60
CA GLY A 365 -49.71 -15.17 7.94
C GLY A 365 -50.52 -14.65 9.13
N ALA A 366 -51.59 -13.87 8.96
CA ALA A 366 -52.48 -13.50 10.08
C ALA A 366 -53.88 -13.02 9.63
N ASN A 367 -54.94 -13.72 10.04
CA ASN A 367 -56.01 -13.18 10.90
C ASN A 367 -57.21 -14.13 11.02
N THR A 368 -57.68 -14.35 12.25
CA THR A 368 -58.93 -15.07 12.55
C THR A 368 -59.82 -14.24 13.48
N SER A 369 -61.02 -13.92 13.00
CA SER A 369 -62.25 -13.61 13.76
C SER A 369 -62.19 -12.66 14.97
N GLY A 370 -62.72 -11.43 14.81
CA GLY A 370 -63.14 -10.53 15.90
C GLY A 370 -64.39 -9.73 15.48
N LYS A 371 -65.44 -9.70 16.31
CA LYS A 371 -66.84 -9.42 15.87
C LYS A 371 -67.48 -8.23 16.61
N LYS A 372 -68.00 -7.21 15.91
CA LYS A 372 -69.32 -6.54 16.18
C LYS A 372 -69.72 -5.32 15.30
N SER A 373 -71.03 -5.30 14.98
CA SER A 373 -72.00 -4.18 14.82
C SER A 373 -71.81 -3.01 13.82
N ASN A 374 -72.83 -2.89 12.93
CA ASN A 374 -73.61 -1.69 12.53
C ASN A 374 -72.85 -0.46 11.93
N ASN A 375 -73.24 0.16 10.80
CA ASN A 375 -74.56 0.37 10.17
C ASN A 375 -74.46 0.61 8.63
N GLU A 376 -75.61 0.58 7.94
CA GLU A 376 -75.82 1.04 6.54
C GLU A 376 -76.36 2.51 6.50
N PRO A 377 -76.59 3.20 5.34
CA PRO A 377 -76.58 2.71 3.94
C PRO A 377 -75.83 3.54 2.87
N SER A 378 -75.61 2.90 1.71
CA SER A 378 -75.58 3.43 0.32
C SER A 378 -75.13 4.87 -0.03
N SER A 379 -74.22 4.99 -1.02
CA SER A 379 -74.61 5.56 -2.34
C SER A 379 -73.61 5.22 -3.47
N SER A 380 -74.10 5.24 -4.71
CA SER A 380 -73.47 4.68 -5.92
C SER A 380 -72.37 5.52 -6.58
N LYS A 381 -71.41 4.88 -7.29
CA LYS A 381 -71.33 4.96 -8.79
C LYS A 381 -70.33 4.00 -9.47
N LYS A 382 -70.75 3.56 -10.66
CA LYS A 382 -70.24 2.60 -11.66
C LYS A 382 -68.74 2.71 -12.09
N TYR A 383 -68.16 1.53 -12.39
CA TYR A 383 -67.27 1.18 -13.52
C TYR A 383 -66.25 2.21 -14.08
N LYS A 384 -64.96 1.79 -14.15
CA LYS A 384 -64.39 1.14 -15.36
C LYS A 384 -63.12 0.34 -15.00
N LYS A 385 -62.62 -0.51 -15.92
CA LYS A 385 -61.43 -1.37 -15.77
C LYS A 385 -60.37 -1.01 -16.81
N SER A 386 -59.12 -0.81 -16.39
CA SER A 386 -57.94 -0.75 -17.26
C SER A 386 -56.65 -0.82 -16.42
N ASP A 387 -55.96 -1.96 -16.49
CA ASP A 387 -54.53 -2.10 -16.21
C ASP A 387 -53.75 -1.98 -17.54
N PRO A 388 -52.40 -1.85 -17.54
CA PRO A 388 -51.52 -1.46 -16.44
C PRO A 388 -50.77 -0.15 -16.75
N ASP A 389 -50.13 0.43 -15.74
CA ASP A 389 -48.92 1.23 -15.96
C ASP A 389 -47.90 0.94 -14.86
N GLY A 390 -46.62 0.93 -15.22
CA GLY A 390 -45.54 0.55 -14.31
C GLY A 390 -44.52 1.67 -14.23
N GLU A 391 -44.44 2.36 -13.09
CA GLU A 391 -43.44 3.41 -12.86
C GLU A 391 -42.03 2.81 -12.84
N ASP A 392 -41.37 2.84 -13.99
CA ASP A 392 -40.01 2.33 -14.14
C ASP A 392 -39.01 3.32 -13.51
N VAL A 393 -38.13 2.81 -12.64
CA VAL A 393 -37.24 3.66 -11.84
C VAL A 393 -36.06 4.10 -12.69
N SER A 394 -36.21 5.27 -13.30
CA SER A 394 -35.24 5.93 -14.20
C SER A 394 -33.77 5.68 -13.82
N ASP A 395 -32.96 5.34 -14.84
CA ASP A 395 -31.52 5.06 -14.73
C ASP A 395 -30.73 6.13 -13.96
N ASP A 396 -31.19 7.39 -13.98
CA ASP A 396 -30.57 8.50 -13.26
C ASP A 396 -30.61 8.30 -11.72
N VAL A 397 -31.60 7.60 -11.20
CA VAL A 397 -31.69 7.17 -9.79
C VAL A 397 -30.70 6.03 -9.50
N ILE A 398 -30.55 5.10 -10.43
CA ILE A 398 -29.62 3.96 -10.33
C ILE A 398 -28.16 4.47 -10.36
N LEU A 399 -27.85 5.39 -11.28
CA LEU A 399 -26.56 6.08 -11.36
C LEU A 399 -26.25 6.87 -10.07
N LYS A 400 -27.23 7.59 -9.51
CA LYS A 400 -27.08 8.27 -8.20
C LYS A 400 -26.85 7.29 -7.05
N ALA A 401 -27.46 6.11 -7.06
CA ALA A 401 -27.22 5.07 -6.06
C ALA A 401 -25.79 4.50 -6.17
N ILE A 402 -25.32 4.20 -7.40
CA ILE A 402 -23.95 3.73 -7.65
C ILE A 402 -22.92 4.80 -7.24
N LYS A 403 -23.18 6.08 -7.53
CA LYS A 403 -22.30 7.20 -7.17
C LYS A 403 -22.14 7.33 -5.65
N ARG A 404 -23.24 7.24 -4.89
CA ARG A 404 -23.21 7.26 -3.40
C ARG A 404 -22.37 6.11 -2.81
N ILE A 405 -22.42 4.91 -3.40
CA ILE A 405 -21.62 3.76 -2.96
C ILE A 405 -20.11 4.01 -3.16
N ASN A 406 -19.72 4.74 -4.21
CA ASN A 406 -18.32 5.13 -4.42
C ASN A 406 -17.89 6.27 -3.49
N GLU A 407 -18.72 7.31 -3.33
CA GLU A 407 -18.40 8.51 -2.55
C GLU A 407 -18.25 8.22 -1.04
N SER A 408 -19.00 7.24 -0.51
CA SER A 408 -18.98 6.90 0.92
C SER A 408 -17.63 6.36 1.45
N ASN A 409 -16.66 6.02 0.58
CA ASN A 409 -15.31 5.61 1.00
C ASN A 409 -14.34 6.78 1.19
N TYR A 410 -14.66 8.01 0.75
CA TYR A 410 -13.71 9.13 0.73
C TYR A 410 -13.80 10.08 1.94
N ALA A 411 -14.91 10.06 2.69
CA ALA A 411 -15.18 11.03 3.77
C ALA A 411 -14.81 10.55 5.19
N ASN A 412 -15.00 9.27 5.51
CA ASN A 412 -15.01 8.79 6.90
C ASN A 412 -13.72 8.06 7.33
N LYS A 413 -12.59 8.77 7.40
CA LYS A 413 -11.33 8.26 7.98
C LYS A 413 -10.60 9.19 8.96
N THR A 414 -11.24 10.27 9.41
CA THR A 414 -10.65 11.21 10.39
C THR A 414 -11.20 11.04 11.81
N GLU A 415 -12.38 10.45 11.98
CA GLU A 415 -12.96 10.13 13.30
C GLU A 415 -13.27 8.64 13.46
N LEU A 416 -12.51 7.97 14.32
CA LEU A 416 -12.96 6.78 15.07
C LEU A 416 -12.04 6.54 16.27
N VAL A 417 -12.37 7.24 17.36
CA VAL A 417 -12.05 6.97 18.78
C VAL A 417 -10.90 5.99 19.06
N ALA A 418 -9.77 6.54 19.51
CA ALA A 418 -8.78 5.74 20.24
C ALA A 418 -9.29 5.47 21.67
N PRO A 419 -9.23 4.23 22.18
CA PRO A 419 -9.42 3.96 23.61
C PRO A 419 -8.26 4.56 24.41
N GLU A 420 -8.55 5.26 25.50
CA GLU A 420 -7.51 5.66 26.46
C GLU A 420 -6.92 4.41 27.12
N ILE A 421 -5.59 4.28 27.06
CA ILE A 421 -4.84 3.32 27.87
C ILE A 421 -3.91 4.14 28.76
N ALA A 422 -4.25 4.19 30.05
CA ALA A 422 -3.45 4.87 31.07
C ALA A 422 -2.04 4.26 31.16
N PRO A 423 -1.01 5.05 31.52
CA PRO A 423 0.38 4.61 31.46
C PRO A 423 0.67 3.52 32.50
N ARG A 424 1.31 2.43 32.06
CA ARG A 424 2.14 1.59 32.92
C ARG A 424 3.61 1.94 32.67
N ASP A 425 4.28 2.31 33.75
CA ASP A 425 5.73 2.51 33.82
C ASP A 425 6.43 1.14 33.85
N GLU A 426 7.49 0.97 33.06
CA GLU A 426 8.59 0.02 33.30
C GLU A 426 9.70 0.10 32.24
N GLY A 427 10.91 -0.37 32.60
CA GLY A 427 11.78 -1.07 31.64
C GLY A 427 12.63 -0.25 30.66
N LYS A 428 13.60 0.52 31.17
CA LYS A 428 14.71 1.12 30.39
C LYS A 428 15.31 0.13 29.35
N ASN A 429 15.33 0.50 28.07
CA ASN A 429 16.39 0.05 27.16
C ASN A 429 16.61 1.04 25.99
N ARG A 430 17.75 1.73 25.97
CA ARG A 430 18.13 2.70 24.94
C ARG A 430 19.12 2.08 23.96
N ILE A 431 18.69 1.77 22.74
CA ILE A 431 19.61 1.49 21.63
C ILE A 431 20.03 2.82 21.01
N LEU A 432 21.23 3.29 21.35
CA LEU A 432 21.85 4.48 20.75
C LEU A 432 22.52 4.10 19.42
N LEU A 433 21.87 4.43 18.30
CA LEU A 433 22.50 4.34 16.97
C LEU A 433 23.36 5.58 16.68
N THR A 434 24.55 5.60 17.29
CA THR A 434 25.58 6.60 17.02
C THR A 434 26.19 6.35 15.64
N ILE A 435 25.73 7.09 14.62
CA ILE A 435 26.37 7.07 13.29
C ILE A 435 27.64 7.94 13.35
N ALA A 436 28.77 7.25 13.55
CA ALA A 436 30.09 7.79 13.29
C ALA A 436 30.23 8.15 11.79
N PHE A 437 31.01 9.20 11.52
CA PHE A 437 31.42 9.60 10.17
C PHE A 437 32.88 10.02 10.29
N ILE A 438 33.78 9.19 9.80
CA ILE A 438 35.16 9.52 9.40
C ILE A 438 35.47 8.61 8.21
N ASN A 439 35.90 9.22 7.10
CA ASN A 439 36.39 8.62 5.86
C ASN A 439 35.47 7.56 5.21
#